data_AF-X1NRZ0-F1
#
_entry.id   AF-X1NRZ0-F1
#
_cell.length_a   1.000
_cell.length_b   1.000
_cell.length_c   1.000
_cell.angle_alpha   90.00
_cell.angle_beta   90.00
_cell.angle_gamma   90.00
#
_symmetry.space_group_name_H-M   'P 1'
#
loop_
_entity.id
_entity.type
_entity.pdbx_description
1 polymer ?
#
loop_
_entity_poly.entity_id
_entity_poly.type
_entity_poly.pdbx_seq_one_letter_code
_entity_poly.pdbx_strand_id
1 'polypeptide(L)'
;MKDFPEILFLVFTNGLLIDQEMLGRFKKQRNVVPMVSLEGHADDTDGRRGEGVHQFVQKLIGKLKKQGIFFGTSLTITRPTFNTLTDHQFVKNLVQAGCRFFLYLEYTPTVQGTEELVLTSVERARLMSLTDSFRREFSALFFAIPGAEAEVGGCLAAGRGFVHVTAEGDMEPCPFAPFSDSSLRDSSLKDALQSRLLGVIRQHPENLKVT
;
A
#
# COMPACT_ATOMS: atom_id res chain seq x y z
N MET A 1 -0.67 -19.68 3.01
CA MET A 1 0.57 -18.91 2.77
C MET A 1 1.80 -19.82 2.74
N LYS A 2 2.03 -20.65 3.77
CA LYS A 2 3.18 -21.59 3.79
C LYS A 2 3.21 -22.55 2.61
N ASP A 3 2.04 -23.03 2.18
CA ASP A 3 1.92 -23.99 1.06
C ASP A 3 2.09 -23.33 -0.32
N PHE A 4 2.27 -22.00 -0.37
CA PHE A 4 2.44 -21.22 -1.60
C PHE A 4 3.72 -20.36 -1.51
N PRO A 5 4.92 -20.97 -1.42
CA PRO A 5 6.17 -20.25 -1.19
C PRO A 5 6.54 -19.29 -2.34
N GLU A 6 6.07 -19.56 -3.56
CA GLU A 6 6.30 -18.74 -4.75
C GLU A 6 5.39 -17.51 -4.83
N ILE A 7 4.37 -17.40 -3.96
CA ILE A 7 3.45 -16.27 -3.91
C ILE A 7 3.89 -15.32 -2.79
N LEU A 8 4.05 -14.05 -3.13
CA LEU A 8 4.27 -12.98 -2.17
C LEU A 8 2.94 -12.53 -1.56
N PHE A 9 2.88 -12.49 -0.23
CA PHE A 9 1.76 -11.98 0.54
C PHE A 9 2.19 -10.70 1.25
N LEU A 10 1.71 -9.55 0.77
CA LEU A 10 1.90 -8.27 1.46
C LEU A 10 0.79 -8.09 2.51
N VAL A 11 1.16 -8.00 3.79
CA VAL A 11 0.21 -7.86 4.90
C VAL A 11 0.21 -6.41 5.39
N PHE A 12 -0.79 -5.65 4.98
CA PHE A 12 -0.98 -4.28 5.45
C PHE A 12 -1.50 -4.26 6.88
N THR A 13 -0.84 -3.50 7.76
CA THR A 13 -1.12 -3.53 9.20
C THR A 13 -0.74 -2.23 9.89
N ASN A 14 -1.51 -1.83 10.92
CA ASN A 14 -1.13 -0.76 11.84
C ASN A 14 -0.05 -1.21 12.85
N GLY A 15 0.30 -2.50 12.87
CA GLY A 15 1.37 -3.07 13.67
C GLY A 15 1.03 -3.34 15.14
N LEU A 16 -0.07 -2.80 15.67
CA LEU A 16 -0.36 -2.77 17.12
C LEU A 16 -0.50 -4.17 17.75
N LEU A 17 -0.93 -5.16 16.97
CA LEU A 17 -1.13 -6.54 17.42
C LEU A 17 0.01 -7.49 17.03
N ILE A 18 1.15 -6.96 16.55
CA ILE A 18 2.32 -7.78 16.24
C ILE A 18 3.10 -8.07 17.52
N ASP A 19 2.90 -9.27 18.05
CA ASP A 19 3.62 -9.81 19.20
C ASP A 19 4.82 -10.68 18.79
N GLN A 20 5.44 -11.35 19.77
CA GLN A 20 6.59 -12.22 19.51
C GLN A 20 6.24 -13.47 18.71
N GLU A 21 5.04 -14.00 18.87
CA GLU A 21 4.59 -15.16 18.10
C GLU A 21 4.48 -14.78 16.62
N MET A 22 3.86 -13.64 16.33
CA MET A 22 3.70 -13.14 14.97
C MET A 22 5.04 -12.79 14.33
N LEU A 23 5.97 -12.19 15.07
CA LEU A 23 7.35 -11.99 14.59
C LEU A 23 8.04 -13.31 14.23
N GLY A 24 7.85 -14.35 15.06
CA GLY A 24 8.34 -15.70 14.77
C GLY A 24 7.74 -16.29 13.50
N ARG A 25 6.46 -16.00 13.20
CA ARG A 25 5.79 -16.42 11.96
C ARG A 25 6.36 -15.72 10.74
N PHE A 26 6.50 -14.39 10.77
CA PHE A 26 7.12 -13.63 9.67
C PHE A 26 8.56 -14.10 9.39
N LYS A 27 9.35 -14.38 10.44
CA LYS A 27 10.71 -14.88 10.28
C LYS A 27 10.79 -16.23 9.59
N LYS A 28 9.81 -17.12 9.83
CA LYS A 28 9.73 -18.46 9.21
C LYS A 28 9.15 -18.43 7.81
N GLN A 29 8.30 -17.47 7.48
CA GLN A 29 7.59 -17.37 6.19
C GLN A 29 8.01 -16.10 5.45
N ARG A 30 9.17 -16.16 4.77
CA ARG A 30 9.78 -14.99 4.10
C ARG A 30 8.97 -14.44 2.92
N ASN A 31 8.04 -15.23 2.38
CA ASN A 31 7.11 -14.78 1.36
C ASN A 31 5.93 -13.98 1.93
N VAL A 32 5.82 -13.84 3.26
CA VAL A 32 4.83 -12.97 3.93
C VAL A 32 5.54 -11.73 4.44
N VAL A 33 5.26 -10.58 3.81
CA VAL A 33 5.94 -9.31 4.07
C VAL A 33 4.99 -8.35 4.80
N PRO A 34 5.27 -7.97 6.06
CA PRO A 34 4.47 -6.96 6.73
C PRO A 34 4.74 -5.57 6.14
N MET A 35 3.65 -4.88 5.78
CA MET A 35 3.62 -3.48 5.33
C MET A 35 3.05 -2.63 6.47
N VAL A 36 3.93 -2.08 7.30
CA VAL A 36 3.55 -1.33 8.51
C VAL A 36 3.14 0.09 8.13
N SER A 37 1.95 0.50 8.54
CA SER A 37 1.47 1.84 8.19
C SER A 37 2.10 2.95 9.05
N LEU A 38 2.46 4.07 8.41
CA LEU A 38 3.12 5.24 9.04
C LEU A 38 2.78 6.52 8.24
N GLU A 39 2.68 7.68 8.90
CA GLU A 39 2.21 8.94 8.28
C GLU A 39 3.26 10.03 8.23
N GLY A 40 4.39 9.82 8.90
CA GLY A 40 5.45 10.81 9.03
C GLY A 40 6.07 10.75 10.40
N HIS A 41 6.26 11.91 11.01
CA HIS A 41 6.77 12.01 12.38
C HIS A 41 5.68 11.70 13.40
N ALA A 42 5.99 11.92 14.69
CA ALA A 42 5.08 11.65 15.79
C ALA A 42 3.76 12.42 15.63
N ASP A 43 3.82 13.73 15.37
CA ASP A 43 2.63 14.57 15.22
C ASP A 43 1.72 14.09 14.06
N ASP A 44 2.31 13.71 12.93
CA ASP A 44 1.57 13.23 11.76
C ASP A 44 0.90 11.87 12.03
N THR A 45 1.67 10.95 12.60
CA THR A 45 1.24 9.56 12.84
C THR A 45 0.24 9.49 13.97
N ASP A 46 0.53 10.12 15.10
CA ASP A 46 -0.34 10.10 16.28
C ASP A 46 -1.62 10.93 16.01
N GLY A 47 -1.50 12.04 15.28
CA GLY A 47 -2.64 12.86 14.88
C GLY A 47 -3.68 12.09 14.04
N ARG A 48 -3.25 11.13 13.22
CA ARG A 48 -4.16 10.33 12.37
C ARG A 48 -4.51 8.97 12.95
N ARG A 49 -3.58 8.34 13.67
CA ARG A 49 -3.72 6.94 14.14
C ARG A 49 -3.99 6.80 15.63
N GLY A 50 -3.90 7.89 16.39
CA GLY A 50 -4.06 7.90 17.83
C GLY A 50 -2.74 8.04 18.57
N GLU A 51 -2.82 8.60 19.76
CA GLU A 51 -1.67 8.91 20.62
C GLU A 51 -0.79 7.68 20.89
N GLY A 52 0.53 7.85 20.75
CA GLY A 52 1.52 6.81 21.06
C GLY A 52 1.72 5.75 19.97
N VAL A 53 0.95 5.79 18.87
CA VAL A 53 1.08 4.84 17.76
C VAL A 53 2.44 4.97 17.09
N HIS A 54 2.95 6.18 16.86
CA HIS A 54 4.28 6.42 16.31
C HIS A 54 5.35 5.71 17.13
N GLN A 55 5.34 5.92 18.45
CA GLN A 55 6.33 5.31 19.34
C GLN A 55 6.24 3.78 19.32
N PHE A 56 5.02 3.23 19.28
CA PHE A 56 4.80 1.79 19.14
C PHE A 56 5.38 1.26 17.83
N VAL A 57 5.07 1.91 16.70
CA VAL A 57 5.53 1.51 15.37
C VAL A 57 7.06 1.57 15.28
N GLN A 58 7.71 2.60 15.83
CA GLN A 58 9.18 2.67 15.88
C GLN A 58 9.80 1.49 16.67
N LYS A 59 9.19 1.12 17.80
CA LYS A 59 9.62 -0.08 18.58
C LYS A 59 9.43 -1.36 17.78
N LEU A 60 8.33 -1.49 17.05
CA LEU A 60 8.05 -2.64 16.19
C LEU A 60 9.07 -2.75 15.04
N ILE A 61 9.36 -1.64 14.35
CA ILE A 61 10.38 -1.56 13.30
C ILE A 61 11.74 -2.04 13.83
N GLY A 62 12.13 -1.59 15.03
CA GLY A 62 13.35 -2.05 15.69
C GLY A 62 13.37 -3.57 15.94
N LYS A 63 12.23 -4.16 16.35
CA LYS A 63 12.09 -5.62 16.53
C LYS A 63 12.21 -6.37 15.20
N LEU A 64 11.55 -5.89 14.14
CA LEU A 64 11.63 -6.48 12.80
C LEU A 64 13.06 -6.50 12.28
N LYS A 65 13.78 -5.36 12.37
CA LYS A 65 15.20 -5.24 12.02
C LYS A 65 16.07 -6.20 12.83
N LYS A 66 15.92 -6.21 14.16
CA LYS A 66 16.73 -7.07 15.05
C LYS A 66 16.57 -8.56 14.72
N GLN A 67 15.39 -8.97 14.25
CA GLN A 67 15.13 -10.35 13.87
C GLN A 67 15.49 -10.70 12.41
N GLY A 68 15.92 -9.71 11.62
CA GLY A 68 16.25 -9.89 10.20
C GLY A 68 15.02 -10.16 9.33
N ILE A 69 13.85 -9.67 9.71
CA ILE A 69 12.61 -9.84 8.97
C ILE A 69 12.56 -8.77 7.87
N PHE A 70 12.28 -9.18 6.62
CA PHE A 70 12.03 -8.23 5.53
C PHE A 70 10.66 -7.58 5.74
N PHE A 71 10.60 -6.26 5.73
CA PHE A 71 9.36 -5.52 5.91
C PHE A 71 9.37 -4.22 5.10
N GLY A 72 8.18 -3.68 4.91
CA GLY A 72 7.97 -2.38 4.31
C GLY A 72 7.15 -1.44 5.17
N THR A 73 7.04 -0.21 4.69
CA THR A 73 6.13 0.80 5.21
C THR A 73 5.10 1.16 4.14
N SER A 74 3.85 1.31 4.58
CA SER A 74 2.75 1.85 3.77
C SER A 74 2.48 3.27 4.24
N LEU A 75 2.85 4.24 3.41
CA LEU A 75 2.82 5.65 3.72
C LEU A 75 1.62 6.29 3.03
N THR A 76 0.58 6.67 3.79
CA THR A 76 -0.49 7.48 3.19
C THR A 76 0.02 8.90 3.00
N ILE A 77 0.23 9.30 1.76
CA ILE A 77 0.74 10.62 1.42
C ILE A 77 -0.40 11.58 1.11
N THR A 78 -0.35 12.74 1.77
CA THR A 78 -1.28 13.86 1.63
C THR A 78 -0.48 15.13 1.33
N ARG A 79 -1.13 16.22 0.90
CA ARG A 79 -0.42 17.50 0.69
C ARG A 79 0.34 17.97 1.94
N PRO A 80 -0.25 17.96 3.16
CA PRO A 80 0.49 18.36 4.36
C PRO A 80 1.70 17.47 4.67
N THR A 81 1.60 16.16 4.44
CA THR A 81 2.67 15.20 4.77
C THR A 81 3.68 15.01 3.63
N PHE A 82 3.43 15.60 2.45
CA PHE A 82 4.24 15.37 1.24
C PHE A 82 5.73 15.62 1.49
N ASN A 83 6.07 16.78 2.03
CA ASN A 83 7.47 17.15 2.25
C ASN A 83 8.12 16.26 3.31
N THR A 84 7.39 15.87 4.36
CA THR A 84 7.90 14.97 5.41
C THR A 84 8.17 13.58 4.86
N LEU A 85 7.19 12.99 4.16
CA LEU A 85 7.28 11.62 3.67
C LEU A 85 8.24 11.46 2.48
N THR A 86 8.52 12.54 1.78
CA THR A 86 9.50 12.58 0.69
C THR A 86 10.83 13.25 1.07
N ASP A 87 11.00 13.61 2.35
CA ASP A 87 12.26 14.12 2.85
C ASP A 87 13.34 13.03 2.79
N HIS A 88 14.52 13.43 2.32
CA HIS A 88 15.65 12.52 2.13
C HIS A 88 16.09 11.89 3.46
N GLN A 89 16.19 12.70 4.52
CA GLN A 89 16.65 12.23 5.82
C GLN A 89 15.62 11.32 6.47
N PHE A 90 14.32 11.61 6.31
CA PHE A 90 13.23 10.72 6.74
C PHE A 90 13.33 9.34 6.09
N VAL A 91 13.43 9.29 4.75
CA VAL A 91 13.56 8.04 4.00
C VAL A 91 14.82 7.29 4.40
N LYS A 92 15.96 7.99 4.47
CA LYS A 92 17.25 7.42 4.89
C LYS A 92 17.17 6.81 6.29
N ASN A 93 16.52 7.49 7.24
CA ASN A 93 16.33 6.99 8.59
C ASN A 93 15.53 5.68 8.60
N LEU A 94 14.44 5.59 7.82
CA LEU A 94 13.66 4.35 7.71
C LEU A 94 14.45 3.21 7.05
N VAL A 95 15.22 3.51 6.00
CA VAL A 95 16.13 2.53 5.38
C VAL A 95 17.17 2.04 6.40
N GLN A 96 17.78 2.93 7.17
CA GLN A 96 18.72 2.58 8.23
C GLN A 96 18.04 1.79 9.36
N ALA A 97 16.77 2.07 9.65
CA ALA A 97 15.94 1.32 10.59
C ALA A 97 15.49 -0.05 10.04
N GLY A 98 15.87 -0.41 8.81
CA GLY A 98 15.69 -1.75 8.25
C GLY A 98 14.54 -1.86 7.25
N CYS A 99 13.78 -0.79 6.99
CA CYS A 99 12.72 -0.79 5.98
C CYS A 99 13.32 -1.06 4.59
N ARG A 100 12.72 -1.97 3.82
CA ARG A 100 13.20 -2.34 2.48
C ARG A 100 12.14 -2.19 1.39
N PHE A 101 10.93 -1.79 1.74
CA PHE A 101 9.86 -1.54 0.79
C PHE A 101 9.04 -0.33 1.26
N PHE A 102 9.03 0.73 0.48
CA PHE A 102 8.23 1.94 0.67
C PHE A 102 7.10 1.94 -0.34
N LEU A 103 5.87 1.90 0.16
CA LEU A 103 4.68 2.09 -0.66
C LEU A 103 4.03 3.41 -0.28
N TYR A 104 4.15 4.41 -1.14
CA TYR A 104 3.42 5.66 -1.06
C TYR A 104 2.02 5.44 -1.64
N LEU A 105 1.01 5.51 -0.79
CA LEU A 105 -0.39 5.46 -1.18
C LEU A 105 -0.94 6.88 -1.11
N GLU A 106 -1.29 7.45 -2.25
CA GLU A 106 -1.93 8.76 -2.27
C GLU A 106 -3.29 8.69 -1.57
N TYR A 107 -3.58 9.73 -0.79
CA TYR A 107 -4.89 9.89 -0.19
C TYR A 107 -5.98 10.01 -1.25
N THR A 108 -6.97 9.12 -1.18
CA THR A 108 -8.19 9.19 -1.99
C THR A 108 -9.33 9.72 -1.12
N PRO A 109 -10.00 10.81 -1.50
CA PRO A 109 -11.00 11.47 -0.67
C PRO A 109 -12.32 10.69 -0.72
N THR A 110 -12.58 9.89 0.31
CA THR A 110 -13.88 9.18 0.47
C THR A 110 -14.81 9.90 1.43
N VAL A 111 -14.34 10.98 2.07
CA VAL A 111 -15.11 11.84 2.98
C VAL A 111 -15.20 13.22 2.36
N GLN A 112 -16.40 13.76 2.22
CA GLN A 112 -16.62 15.11 1.69
C GLN A 112 -15.90 16.15 2.56
N GLY A 113 -15.22 17.11 1.92
CA GLY A 113 -14.48 18.17 2.60
C GLY A 113 -13.07 17.77 3.02
N THR A 114 -12.50 16.75 2.39
CA THR A 114 -11.10 16.32 2.58
C THR A 114 -10.30 16.35 1.27
N GLU A 115 -10.88 16.92 0.22
CA GLU A 115 -10.27 17.02 -1.12
C GLU A 115 -8.98 17.85 -1.06
N GLU A 116 -8.82 18.71 -0.06
CA GLU A 116 -7.60 19.47 0.16
C GLU A 116 -6.42 18.62 0.67
N LEU A 117 -6.61 17.34 0.97
CA LEU A 117 -5.52 16.43 1.32
C LEU A 117 -4.90 15.75 0.09
N VAL A 118 -5.61 15.73 -1.04
CA VAL A 118 -5.20 15.06 -2.29
C VAL A 118 -4.03 15.79 -2.94
N LEU A 119 -3.06 15.04 -3.45
CA LEU A 119 -1.89 15.63 -4.10
C LEU A 119 -2.26 16.39 -5.38
N THR A 120 -1.60 17.52 -5.59
CA THR A 120 -1.64 18.23 -6.87
C THR A 120 -0.90 17.43 -7.95
N SER A 121 -1.17 17.74 -9.22
CA SER A 121 -0.44 17.14 -10.36
C SER A 121 1.07 17.38 -10.28
N VAL A 122 1.50 18.54 -9.76
CA VAL A 122 2.91 18.90 -9.56
C VAL A 122 3.54 18.02 -8.48
N GLU A 123 2.85 17.82 -7.35
CA GLU A 123 3.29 16.93 -6.27
C GLU A 123 3.36 15.46 -6.74
N ARG A 124 2.36 14.99 -7.50
CA ARG A 124 2.38 13.63 -8.09
C ARG A 124 3.60 13.43 -9.00
N ALA A 125 3.88 14.38 -9.91
CA ALA A 125 5.05 14.30 -10.78
C ALA A 125 6.37 14.33 -9.98
N ARG A 126 6.44 15.17 -8.93
CA ARG A 126 7.58 15.23 -8.03
C ARG A 126 7.77 13.93 -7.25
N LEU A 127 6.69 13.30 -6.78
CA LEU A 127 6.72 12.00 -6.09
C LEU A 127 7.32 10.92 -6.99
N MET A 128 6.89 10.83 -8.26
CA MET A 128 7.46 9.89 -9.22
C MET A 128 8.97 10.09 -9.36
N SER A 129 9.40 11.32 -9.64
CA SER A 129 10.83 11.65 -9.77
C SER A 129 11.65 11.34 -8.50
N LEU A 130 11.06 11.56 -7.32
CA LEU A 130 11.72 11.28 -6.04
C LEU A 130 11.84 9.77 -5.80
N THR A 131 10.77 9.00 -6.04
CA THR A 131 10.83 7.53 -5.92
C THR A 131 11.87 6.93 -6.85
N ASP A 132 12.02 7.46 -8.08
CA ASP A 132 13.10 7.06 -9.00
C ASP A 132 14.49 7.38 -8.46
N SER A 133 14.66 8.55 -7.85
CA SER A 133 15.93 8.91 -7.21
C SER A 133 16.24 7.98 -6.04
N PHE A 134 15.25 7.69 -5.20
CA PHE A 134 15.41 6.81 -4.06
C PHE A 134 15.74 5.37 -4.46
N ARG A 135 15.17 4.84 -5.56
CA ARG A 135 15.53 3.52 -6.11
C ARG A 135 17.00 3.44 -6.54
N ARG A 136 17.58 4.54 -7.03
CA ARG A 136 19.00 4.61 -7.42
C ARG A 136 19.94 4.75 -6.22
N GLU A 137 19.48 5.41 -5.16
CA GLU A 137 20.32 5.72 -4.01
C GLU A 137 20.26 4.63 -2.92
N PHE A 138 19.08 4.11 -2.63
CA PHE A 138 18.86 3.18 -1.53
C PHE A 138 18.61 1.77 -2.04
N SER A 139 19.18 0.77 -1.36
CA SER A 139 18.87 -0.65 -1.59
C SER A 139 17.51 -1.03 -0.98
N ALA A 140 16.44 -0.41 -1.49
CA ALA A 140 15.06 -0.63 -1.09
C ALA A 140 14.12 -0.43 -2.30
N LEU A 141 12.92 -1.00 -2.21
CA LEU A 141 11.86 -0.82 -3.19
C LEU A 141 11.07 0.46 -2.86
N PHE A 142 10.73 1.24 -3.88
CA PHE A 142 9.88 2.42 -3.76
C PHE A 142 8.79 2.36 -4.80
N PHE A 143 7.53 2.49 -4.38
CA PHE A 143 6.37 2.51 -5.27
C PHE A 143 5.44 3.61 -4.82
N ALA A 144 4.86 4.32 -5.78
CA ALA A 144 3.85 5.33 -5.52
C ALA A 144 2.61 5.02 -6.36
N ILE A 145 1.46 4.94 -5.68
CA ILE A 145 0.17 4.58 -6.26
C ILE A 145 -0.83 5.70 -5.90
N PRO A 146 -1.49 6.32 -6.90
CA PRO A 146 -1.36 6.08 -8.33
C PRO A 146 -0.06 6.66 -8.91
N GLY A 147 0.35 6.18 -10.08
CA GLY A 147 1.47 6.69 -10.87
C GLY A 147 2.34 5.57 -11.41
N ALA A 148 2.82 4.67 -10.54
CA ALA A 148 3.67 3.55 -10.93
C ALA A 148 2.98 2.59 -11.92
N GLU A 149 1.65 2.55 -11.97
CA GLU A 149 0.89 1.73 -12.92
C GLU A 149 1.11 2.17 -14.37
N ALA A 150 1.52 3.43 -14.61
CA ALA A 150 1.84 3.90 -15.97
C ALA A 150 2.97 3.09 -16.61
N GLU A 151 3.93 2.60 -15.82
CA GLU A 151 5.06 1.78 -16.28
C GLU A 151 4.60 0.40 -16.82
N VAL A 152 3.41 -0.05 -16.44
CA VAL A 152 2.84 -1.36 -16.81
C VAL A 152 1.57 -1.24 -17.66
N GLY A 153 1.37 -0.09 -18.32
CA GLY A 153 0.24 0.14 -19.22
C GLY A 153 -1.04 0.63 -18.52
N GLY A 154 -0.89 1.37 -17.43
CA GLY A 154 -1.95 2.03 -16.69
C GLY A 154 -2.66 1.14 -15.66
N CYS A 155 -3.83 1.59 -15.19
CA CYS A 155 -4.59 0.96 -14.11
C CYS A 155 -4.77 -0.56 -14.31
N LEU A 156 -4.33 -1.34 -13.32
CA LEU A 156 -4.39 -2.82 -13.35
C LEU A 156 -5.71 -3.41 -12.86
N ALA A 157 -6.65 -2.55 -12.45
CA ALA A 157 -7.95 -2.94 -11.91
C ALA A 157 -8.76 -3.83 -12.87
N ALA A 158 -9.87 -4.34 -12.35
CA ALA A 158 -10.82 -5.17 -13.09
C ALA A 158 -10.18 -6.40 -13.76
N GLY A 159 -9.21 -7.01 -13.09
CA GLY A 159 -8.63 -8.28 -13.53
C GLY A 159 -7.62 -8.17 -14.67
N ARG A 160 -7.13 -6.96 -15.00
CA ARG A 160 -5.97 -6.82 -15.90
C ARG A 160 -4.66 -7.29 -15.24
N GLY A 161 -4.59 -7.14 -13.93
CA GLY A 161 -3.49 -7.59 -13.07
C GLY A 161 -3.80 -7.43 -11.58
N PHE A 162 -4.91 -6.77 -11.25
CA PHE A 162 -5.38 -6.50 -9.90
C PHE A 162 -6.91 -6.60 -9.84
N VAL A 163 -7.41 -7.18 -8.75
CA VAL A 163 -8.81 -7.20 -8.33
C VAL A 163 -8.86 -7.09 -6.81
N HIS A 164 -9.98 -6.62 -6.30
CA HIS A 164 -10.26 -6.61 -4.88
C HIS A 164 -11.32 -7.67 -4.57
N VAL A 165 -11.11 -8.43 -3.50
CA VAL A 165 -12.10 -9.34 -2.95
C VAL A 165 -12.42 -8.84 -1.54
N THR A 166 -13.69 -8.51 -1.30
CA THR A 166 -14.13 -7.99 0.00
C THR A 166 -14.13 -9.08 1.07
N ALA A 167 -14.33 -8.68 2.33
CA ALA A 167 -14.48 -9.65 3.43
C ALA A 167 -15.74 -10.52 3.26
N GLU A 168 -16.75 -9.99 2.57
CA GLU A 168 -18.01 -10.64 2.22
C GLU A 168 -17.86 -11.59 1.02
N GLY A 169 -16.71 -11.56 0.33
CA GLY A 169 -16.39 -12.40 -0.82
C GLY A 169 -16.73 -11.79 -2.18
N ASP A 170 -17.18 -10.55 -2.22
CA ASP A 170 -17.57 -9.85 -3.45
C ASP A 170 -16.34 -9.48 -4.27
N MET A 171 -16.43 -9.65 -5.59
CA MET A 171 -15.35 -9.30 -6.52
C MET A 171 -15.56 -7.88 -7.04
N GLU A 172 -14.63 -7.00 -6.68
CA GLU A 172 -14.63 -5.60 -7.06
C GLU A 172 -13.43 -5.28 -7.98
N PRO A 173 -13.54 -4.30 -8.88
CA PRO A 173 -12.43 -3.92 -9.76
C PRO A 173 -11.24 -3.35 -8.97
N CYS A 174 -11.51 -2.60 -7.90
CA CYS A 174 -10.54 -1.86 -7.09
C CYS A 174 -11.18 -1.50 -5.74
N PRO A 175 -10.45 -1.43 -4.61
CA PRO A 175 -11.03 -0.99 -3.33
C PRO A 175 -11.56 0.45 -3.36
N PHE A 176 -11.13 1.27 -4.32
CA PHE A 176 -11.64 2.63 -4.53
C PHE A 176 -12.82 2.70 -5.52
N ALA A 177 -13.25 1.56 -6.07
CA ALA A 177 -14.44 1.43 -6.90
C ALA A 177 -15.25 0.22 -6.39
N PRO A 178 -15.90 0.35 -5.22
CA PRO A 178 -16.51 -0.76 -4.50
C PRO A 178 -17.87 -1.16 -5.10
N PHE A 179 -17.83 -1.64 -6.33
CA PHE A 179 -18.98 -2.14 -7.07
C PHE A 179 -18.72 -3.57 -7.47
N SER A 180 -19.72 -4.43 -7.30
CA SER A 180 -19.64 -5.83 -7.64
C SER A 180 -20.94 -6.35 -8.24
N ASP A 181 -20.80 -7.28 -9.18
CA ASP A 181 -21.89 -8.09 -9.75
C ASP A 181 -21.60 -9.61 -9.62
N SER A 182 -20.55 -10.00 -8.89
CA SER A 182 -20.13 -11.39 -8.71
C SER A 182 -19.43 -11.62 -7.38
N SER A 183 -19.60 -12.82 -6.80
CA SER A 183 -19.04 -13.17 -5.50
C SER A 183 -18.38 -14.55 -5.53
N LEU A 184 -17.25 -14.70 -4.83
CA LEU A 184 -16.55 -15.98 -4.68
C LEU A 184 -17.28 -16.97 -3.76
N ARG A 185 -18.37 -16.52 -3.12
CA ARG A 185 -19.28 -17.40 -2.37
C ARG A 185 -20.10 -18.29 -3.29
N ASP A 186 -20.45 -17.77 -4.46
CA ASP A 186 -21.38 -18.40 -5.40
C ASP A 186 -20.71 -18.79 -6.72
N SER A 187 -19.44 -18.41 -6.93
CA SER A 187 -18.72 -18.65 -8.19
C SER A 187 -17.22 -18.91 -7.97
N SER A 188 -16.57 -19.52 -8.97
CA SER A 188 -15.12 -19.70 -8.93
C SER A 188 -14.40 -18.38 -9.22
N LEU A 189 -13.12 -18.26 -8.80
CA LEU A 189 -12.29 -17.10 -9.13
C LEU A 189 -12.23 -16.84 -10.65
N LYS A 190 -12.17 -17.92 -11.44
CA LYS A 190 -12.13 -17.83 -12.91
C LYS A 190 -13.41 -17.20 -13.47
N ASP A 191 -14.57 -17.62 -12.97
CA ASP A 191 -15.86 -17.12 -13.44
C ASP A 191 -16.09 -15.68 -13.00
N ALA A 192 -15.77 -15.35 -11.74
CA ALA A 192 -15.88 -13.99 -11.23
C ALA A 192 -14.99 -13.00 -12.01
N LEU A 193 -13.78 -13.39 -12.42
CA LEU A 193 -12.91 -12.56 -13.28
C LEU A 193 -13.50 -12.28 -14.66
N GLN A 194 -14.41 -13.14 -15.12
CA GLN A 194 -15.15 -13.02 -16.38
C GLN A 194 -16.51 -12.33 -16.22
N SER A 195 -16.82 -11.80 -15.04
CA SER A 195 -18.06 -11.07 -14.78
C SER A 195 -18.28 -9.89 -15.73
N ARG A 196 -19.56 -9.52 -15.88
CA ARG A 196 -19.99 -8.49 -16.83
C ARG A 196 -19.39 -7.14 -16.45
N LEU A 197 -19.43 -6.77 -15.16
CA LEU A 197 -18.89 -5.50 -14.68
C LEU A 197 -17.41 -5.35 -15.01
N LEU A 198 -16.59 -6.35 -14.65
CA LEU A 198 -15.15 -6.28 -14.94
C LEU A 198 -14.89 -6.28 -16.46
N GLY A 199 -15.68 -7.04 -17.24
CA GLY A 199 -15.62 -7.03 -18.70
C GLY A 199 -15.87 -5.65 -19.31
N VAL A 200 -16.92 -4.95 -18.87
CA VAL A 200 -17.27 -3.60 -19.34
C VAL A 200 -16.17 -2.61 -18.99
N ILE A 201 -15.63 -2.67 -17.76
CA ILE A 201 -14.54 -1.79 -17.33
C ILE A 201 -13.28 -2.01 -18.17
N ARG A 202 -12.92 -3.26 -18.49
CA ARG A 202 -11.75 -3.55 -19.33
C ARG A 202 -11.91 -3.01 -20.76
N GLN A 203 -13.13 -2.97 -21.28
CA GLN A 203 -13.43 -2.40 -22.61
C GLN A 203 -13.46 -0.87 -22.59
N HIS A 204 -13.75 -0.28 -21.43
CA HIS A 204 -13.89 1.16 -21.22
C HIS A 204 -13.08 1.67 -20.01
N PRO A 205 -11.74 1.51 -20.01
CA PRO A 205 -10.89 1.86 -18.86
C PRO A 205 -10.94 3.36 -18.50
N GLU A 206 -11.36 4.22 -19.44
CA GLU A 206 -11.62 5.64 -19.22
C GLU A 206 -12.71 5.90 -18.17
N ASN A 207 -13.64 4.97 -17.97
CA ASN A 207 -14.74 5.10 -17.00
C ASN A 207 -14.27 4.92 -15.55
N LEU A 208 -13.05 4.41 -15.33
CA LEU A 208 -12.42 4.33 -14.00
C LEU A 208 -11.48 5.49 -13.70
N LYS A 209 -11.48 6.56 -14.51
CA LYS A 209 -10.69 7.75 -14.20
C LYS A 209 -11.27 8.43 -12.96
N VAL A 210 -10.68 8.15 -11.80
CA VAL A 210 -10.77 9.01 -10.63
C VAL A 210 -9.95 10.25 -10.95
N THR A 211 -10.62 11.32 -11.40
CA THR A 211 -10.01 12.66 -11.56
C THR A 211 -9.65 13.25 -10.21
#